data_AF-A0A8H5FD84-F1
#
_entry.id   AF-A0A8H5FD84-F1
#
_cell.length_a   1.000
_cell.length_b   1.000
_cell.length_c   1.000
_cell.angle_alpha   90.00
_cell.angle_beta   90.00
_cell.angle_gamma   90.00
#
_symmetry.space_group_name_H-M   'P 1'
#
loop_
_entity.id
_entity.type
_entity.pdbx_description
1 polymer ?
#
loop_
_entity_poly.entity_id
_entity_poly.type
_entity_poly.pdbx_seq_one_letter_code
_entity_poly.pdbx_strand_id
1 'polypeptide(L)'
;MAMKITTGTSELRDITKMERIGVHSHIRGLGLDERLEPRETSQGLVGQAKARKAAGMILKMVQEGRIAGRAMLFAGPPSTGKTAIAMGMAQSLGPDVPFTIITASEVFSLSMSKTEALTQAFRRSIGVRIKEESEIIEGEVVEIQIDRSLTGVRTLSLFHAIVWTAGSHCPPPVALSQGGTGTVKDQQRGVTCKWATKTGKLTIKTTDMETIYDLGTKMIDALTKEKVLAGDVILIDKTSGKITKLGRSFARSRDYDAMGADTKFVATPEGEIQKRKEVVHTVSLHEIDVINSRTQGFLALFAGDTGEIKPELRNQINGKVGEWREEGKAEIVPGVLFIDEVHMLDVECFSFLNRALEQDLAPLVIMASNRGMARIRGTKFRSPHGLPVDLLDRVLIVSTRPYVDEEIRQWAKTCQMEAKKVKKVASSTSKHSLQVRNFGIQQSGYISGKCIYYRGSYGGYDYRLHSGHVTTSKG
;
A
#
# COMPACT_ATOMS: atom_id res chain seq x y z
N MET A 1 -28.63 1.20 12.30
CA MET A 1 -27.97 0.28 11.36
C MET A 1 -26.49 0.25 11.69
N ALA A 2 -26.01 -0.82 12.34
CA ALA A 2 -24.59 -0.96 12.68
C ALA A 2 -23.79 -1.20 11.39
N MET A 3 -22.97 -0.22 11.02
CA MET A 3 -22.07 -0.33 9.88
C MET A 3 -20.92 -1.26 10.29
N LYS A 4 -21.04 -2.54 9.96
CA LYS A 4 -19.89 -3.46 9.98
C LYS A 4 -18.95 -2.97 8.89
N ILE A 5 -17.89 -2.27 9.29
CA ILE A 5 -16.71 -2.14 8.45
C ILE A 5 -16.18 -3.56 8.36
N THR A 6 -16.51 -4.26 7.27
CA THR A 6 -15.85 -5.51 6.94
C THR A 6 -14.42 -5.10 6.58
N THR A 7 -13.56 -5.01 7.58
CA THR A 7 -12.11 -4.97 7.44
C THR A 7 -11.69 -6.32 6.89
N GLY A 8 -12.01 -6.56 5.61
CA GLY A 8 -11.24 -7.46 4.77
C GLY A 8 -9.90 -6.83 4.48
N THR A 9 -9.18 -6.40 5.51
CA THR A 9 -7.81 -5.93 5.43
C THR A 9 -6.93 -7.16 5.32
N SER A 10 -6.91 -7.75 4.12
CA SER A 10 -5.79 -8.61 3.75
C SER A 10 -4.53 -7.77 3.82
N GLU A 11 -3.68 -8.10 4.79
CA GLU A 11 -2.36 -7.54 5.07
C GLU A 11 -1.62 -7.12 3.79
N LEU A 12 -1.67 -5.82 3.47
CA LEU A 12 -0.97 -5.22 2.35
C LEU A 12 0.44 -4.76 2.71
N ARG A 13 0.97 -5.18 3.86
CA ARG A 13 2.38 -4.95 4.21
C ARG A 13 3.33 -6.01 3.63
N ASP A 14 2.81 -7.12 3.11
CA ASP A 14 3.62 -8.26 2.61
C ASP A 14 3.45 -8.60 1.11
N ILE A 15 2.96 -7.65 0.29
CA ILE A 15 3.44 -7.64 -1.10
C ILE A 15 4.83 -7.04 -0.98
N THR A 16 5.85 -7.90 -0.92
CA THR A 16 7.27 -7.53 -1.00
C THR A 16 7.40 -6.25 -1.80
N LYS A 17 7.69 -5.13 -1.12
CA LYS A 17 7.95 -3.85 -1.77
C LYS A 17 8.98 -4.15 -2.84
N MET A 18 8.52 -4.28 -4.08
CA MET A 18 9.42 -4.37 -5.21
C MET A 18 9.92 -2.93 -5.34
N GLU A 19 10.89 -2.56 -4.50
CA GLU A 19 11.58 -1.28 -4.54
C GLU A 19 12.28 -1.23 -5.89
N ARG A 20 11.54 -0.84 -6.93
CA ARG A 20 12.13 -0.47 -8.21
C ARG A 20 13.07 0.67 -7.90
N ILE A 21 14.31 0.58 -8.38
CA ILE A 21 15.33 1.62 -8.18
C ILE A 21 14.83 2.90 -8.83
N GLY A 22 14.23 3.77 -8.01
CA GLY A 22 13.84 5.12 -8.40
C GLY A 22 14.98 6.10 -8.17
N VAL A 23 14.91 7.28 -8.79
CA VAL A 23 15.93 8.34 -8.70
C VAL A 23 16.25 8.73 -7.25
N HIS A 24 15.30 8.58 -6.33
CA HIS A 24 15.43 8.93 -4.92
C HIS A 24 15.43 7.72 -3.96
N SER A 25 15.49 6.49 -4.48
CA SER A 25 15.46 5.25 -3.68
C SER A 25 16.68 5.06 -2.75
N HIS A 26 17.79 5.76 -3.04
CA HIS A 26 19.01 5.73 -2.24
C HIS A 26 18.92 6.57 -0.95
N ILE A 27 17.87 7.39 -0.80
CA ILE A 27 17.69 8.30 0.33
C ILE A 27 16.99 7.55 1.45
N ARG A 28 17.65 7.44 2.60
CA ARG A 28 17.14 6.74 3.79
C ARG A 28 16.85 7.68 4.97
N GLY A 29 17.13 8.98 4.82
CA GLY A 29 16.87 10.00 5.84
C GLY A 29 17.58 11.31 5.55
N LEU A 30 17.51 12.26 6.48
CA LEU A 30 18.15 13.58 6.37
C LEU A 30 19.65 13.58 6.69
N GLY A 31 20.17 12.53 7.34
CA GLY A 31 21.58 12.38 7.68
C GLY A 31 22.10 13.41 8.69
N LEU A 32 21.28 13.74 9.69
CA LEU A 32 21.60 14.70 10.75
C LEU A 32 22.08 13.97 12.02
N ASP A 33 22.90 14.64 12.80
CA ASP A 33 23.26 14.24 14.17
C ASP A 33 22.16 14.58 15.18
N GLU A 34 22.28 14.07 16.40
CA GLU A 34 21.35 14.37 17.52
C GLU A 34 21.26 15.87 17.84
N ARG A 35 22.32 16.63 17.53
CA ARG A 35 22.37 18.09 17.64
C ARG A 35 21.77 18.83 16.43
N LEU A 36 21.14 18.12 15.50
CA LEU A 36 20.62 18.63 14.22
C LEU A 36 21.68 19.20 13.27
N GLU A 37 22.96 18.85 13.46
CA GLU A 37 24.01 19.21 12.52
C GLU A 37 24.08 18.20 11.36
N PRO A 38 24.16 18.65 10.10
CA PRO A 38 24.22 17.77 8.95
C PRO A 38 25.64 17.22 8.75
N ARG A 39 25.76 15.89 8.64
CA ARG A 39 27.01 15.26 8.17
C ARG A 39 27.18 15.46 6.66
N GLU A 40 28.41 15.60 6.20
CA GLU A 40 28.72 15.85 4.77
C GLU A 40 28.13 14.79 3.84
N THR A 41 28.28 13.52 4.19
CA THR A 41 27.66 12.38 3.50
C THR A 41 27.02 11.45 4.53
N SER A 42 25.68 11.35 4.53
CA SER A 42 24.97 10.44 5.45
C SER A 42 23.55 10.13 4.93
N GLN A 43 23.10 8.89 5.17
CA GLN A 43 21.75 8.40 4.84
C GLN A 43 21.32 8.66 3.38
N GLY A 44 22.28 8.69 2.45
CA GLY A 44 22.05 8.90 1.01
C GLY A 44 22.03 10.36 0.56
N LEU A 45 22.03 11.33 1.47
CA LEU A 45 22.17 12.75 1.14
C LEU A 45 23.63 13.20 1.26
N VAL A 46 24.03 14.05 0.31
CA VAL A 46 25.37 14.66 0.23
C VAL A 46 25.21 16.17 0.14
N GLY A 47 26.02 16.93 0.88
CA GLY A 47 25.99 18.39 0.84
C GLY A 47 24.69 19.00 1.35
N GLN A 48 24.28 20.15 0.80
CA GLN A 48 23.08 20.94 1.19
C GLN A 48 22.93 21.14 2.70
N ALA A 49 24.03 21.41 3.42
CA ALA A 49 24.04 21.49 4.88
C ALA A 49 22.95 22.43 5.44
N LYS A 50 22.87 23.66 4.93
CA LYS A 50 21.88 24.65 5.39
C LYS A 50 20.43 24.18 5.22
N ALA A 51 20.10 23.63 4.06
CA ALA A 51 18.75 23.17 3.76
C ALA A 51 18.37 21.91 4.56
N ARG A 52 19.31 20.97 4.74
CA ARG A 52 19.11 19.77 5.57
C ARG A 52 18.94 20.10 7.05
N LYS A 53 19.74 21.04 7.57
CA LYS A 53 19.60 21.55 8.94
C LYS A 53 18.25 22.21 9.15
N ALA A 54 17.83 23.08 8.24
CA ALA A 54 16.50 23.71 8.28
C ALA A 54 15.37 22.68 8.23
N ALA A 55 15.46 21.70 7.33
CA ALA A 55 14.50 20.59 7.24
C ALA A 55 14.44 19.78 8.54
N GLY A 56 15.59 19.49 9.18
CA GLY A 56 15.65 18.78 10.45
C GLY A 56 15.03 19.55 11.61
N MET A 57 15.27 20.86 11.69
CA MET A 57 14.61 21.70 12.70
C MET A 57 13.09 21.71 12.52
N ILE A 58 12.61 21.83 11.27
CA ILE A 58 11.17 21.77 10.97
C ILE A 58 10.59 20.40 11.33
N LEU A 59 11.29 19.32 10.99
CA LEU A 59 10.88 17.97 11.34
C LEU A 59 10.68 17.80 12.85
N LYS A 60 11.64 18.29 13.63
CA LYS A 60 11.60 18.22 15.09
C LYS A 60 10.44 19.05 15.66
N MET A 61 10.19 20.24 15.12
CA MET A 61 9.05 21.06 15.53
C MET A 61 7.70 20.40 15.23
N VAL A 62 7.62 19.63 14.14
CA VAL A 62 6.42 18.84 13.79
C VAL A 62 6.25 17.65 14.73
N GLN A 63 7.33 16.93 15.04
CA GLN A 63 7.31 15.83 16.02
C GLN A 63 6.92 16.30 17.43
N GLU A 64 7.35 17.49 17.82
CA GLU A 64 6.96 18.14 19.10
C GLU A 64 5.51 18.67 19.09
N GLY A 65 4.80 18.60 17.96
CA GLY A 65 3.41 19.07 17.83
C GLY A 65 3.23 20.58 17.96
N ARG A 66 4.33 21.35 17.95
CA ARG A 66 4.31 22.82 18.12
C ARG A 66 3.88 23.57 16.86
N ILE A 67 3.87 22.88 15.73
CA ILE A 67 3.55 23.43 14.42
C ILE A 67 2.50 22.54 13.76
N ALA A 68 1.26 23.04 13.70
CA ALA A 68 0.21 22.55 12.83
C ALA A 68 -0.09 23.63 11.77
N GLY A 69 -0.45 23.23 10.54
CA GLY A 69 -0.92 24.16 9.51
C GLY A 69 0.12 25.10 8.88
N ARG A 70 1.42 24.89 9.13
CA ARG A 70 2.47 25.68 8.42
C ARG A 70 2.88 25.01 7.12
N ALA A 71 3.14 25.86 6.13
CA ALA A 71 3.69 25.45 4.85
C ALA A 71 5.17 25.81 4.74
N MET A 72 5.93 24.96 4.07
CA MET A 72 7.35 25.11 3.80
C MET A 72 7.55 25.22 2.29
N LEU A 73 8.45 26.09 1.82
CA LEU A 73 8.82 26.20 0.40
C LEU A 73 10.31 25.96 0.22
N PHE A 74 10.65 24.92 -0.52
CA PHE A 74 11.99 24.75 -1.08
C PHE A 74 12.13 25.59 -2.35
N ALA A 75 12.99 26.60 -2.27
CA ALA A 75 13.34 27.47 -3.38
C ALA A 75 14.75 27.16 -3.88
N GLY A 76 14.93 27.07 -5.19
CA GLY A 76 16.26 27.04 -5.79
C GLY A 76 16.28 26.48 -7.20
N PRO A 77 17.43 26.53 -7.88
CA PRO A 77 17.60 26.03 -9.25
C PRO A 77 17.14 24.57 -9.43
N PRO A 78 16.83 24.12 -10.65
CA PRO A 78 16.61 22.70 -10.91
C PRO A 78 17.85 21.88 -10.49
N SER A 79 17.63 20.61 -10.16
CA SER A 79 18.70 19.66 -9.80
C SER A 79 19.50 20.00 -8.52
N THR A 80 18.98 20.84 -7.63
CA THR A 80 19.57 21.10 -6.30
C THR A 80 19.12 20.14 -5.19
N GLY A 81 18.29 19.14 -5.53
CA GLY A 81 17.84 18.11 -4.57
C GLY A 81 16.67 18.51 -3.68
N LYS A 82 15.81 19.45 -4.10
CA LYS A 82 14.58 19.82 -3.35
C LYS A 82 13.70 18.60 -3.01
N THR A 83 13.35 17.83 -4.03
CA THR A 83 12.56 16.58 -3.89
C THR A 83 13.32 15.52 -3.08
N ALA A 84 14.65 15.48 -3.20
CA ALA A 84 15.50 14.58 -2.42
C ALA A 84 15.47 14.89 -0.92
N ILE A 85 15.54 16.18 -0.54
CA ILE A 85 15.44 16.60 0.85
C ILE A 85 14.04 16.30 1.41
N ALA A 86 12.98 16.58 0.66
CA ALA A 86 11.61 16.24 1.06
C ALA A 86 11.42 14.73 1.27
N MET A 87 11.98 13.90 0.39
CA MET A 87 12.00 12.43 0.58
C MET A 87 12.79 12.04 1.84
N GLY A 88 13.92 12.70 2.10
CA GLY A 88 14.70 12.50 3.33
C GLY A 88 13.91 12.84 4.59
N MET A 89 13.10 13.91 4.56
CA MET A 89 12.17 14.25 5.65
C MET A 89 11.15 13.14 5.87
N ALA A 90 10.51 12.65 4.79
CA ALA A 90 9.53 11.57 4.86
C ALA A 90 10.12 10.29 5.48
N GLN A 91 11.31 9.87 5.03
CA GLN A 91 11.98 8.69 5.59
C GLN A 91 12.36 8.88 7.06
N SER A 92 12.67 10.10 7.48
CA SER A 92 13.03 10.41 8.87
C SER A 92 11.83 10.48 9.82
N LEU A 93 10.61 10.73 9.32
CA LEU A 93 9.37 10.65 10.10
C LEU A 93 8.95 9.21 10.42
N GLY A 94 9.46 8.25 9.65
CA GLY A 94 9.19 6.83 9.82
C GLY A 94 8.16 6.30 8.83
N PRO A 95 8.08 4.96 8.69
CA PRO A 95 7.25 4.30 7.68
C PRO A 95 5.75 4.38 7.97
N ASP A 96 5.35 4.71 9.20
CA ASP A 96 3.95 4.81 9.60
C ASP A 96 3.34 6.20 9.34
N VAL A 97 4.15 7.20 8.96
CA VAL A 97 3.67 8.54 8.64
C VAL A 97 3.35 8.63 7.15
N PRO A 98 2.12 9.02 6.75
CA PRO A 98 1.77 9.11 5.35
C PRO A 98 2.52 10.24 4.66
N PHE A 99 3.14 9.94 3.52
CA PHE A 99 3.82 10.90 2.67
C PHE A 99 3.20 10.86 1.26
N THR A 100 2.57 11.97 0.87
CA THR A 100 1.97 12.10 -0.46
C THR A 100 2.81 13.05 -1.29
N ILE A 101 3.18 12.62 -2.50
CA ILE A 101 3.80 13.48 -3.50
C ILE A 101 2.76 13.75 -4.58
N ILE A 102 2.58 15.03 -4.91
CA ILE A 102 1.81 15.46 -6.08
C ILE A 102 2.64 16.44 -6.90
N THR A 103 2.52 16.34 -8.21
CA THR A 103 3.00 17.41 -9.11
C THR A 103 1.88 18.43 -9.27
N ALA A 104 2.18 19.73 -9.25
CA ALA A 104 1.17 20.77 -9.47
C ALA A 104 0.38 20.57 -10.78
N SER A 105 1.00 20.00 -11.81
CA SER A 105 0.35 19.66 -13.09
C SER A 105 -0.68 18.53 -12.99
N GLU A 106 -0.57 17.61 -12.01
CA GLU A 106 -1.51 16.49 -11.80
C GLU A 106 -2.86 16.97 -11.25
N VAL A 107 -2.90 18.15 -10.61
CA VAL A 107 -4.14 18.77 -10.11
C VAL A 107 -5.07 19.15 -11.25
N PHE A 108 -4.52 19.38 -12.45
CA PHE A 108 -5.29 19.70 -13.65
C PHE A 108 -5.69 18.42 -14.37
N SER A 109 -6.75 17.78 -13.90
CA SER A 109 -7.35 16.61 -14.55
C SER A 109 -8.64 16.98 -15.29
N LEU A 110 -9.00 16.16 -16.28
CA LEU A 110 -10.32 16.19 -16.93
C LEU A 110 -11.37 15.37 -16.16
N SER A 111 -10.93 14.40 -15.35
CA SER A 111 -11.83 13.48 -14.64
C SER A 111 -12.35 14.02 -13.31
N MET A 112 -11.70 15.03 -12.75
CA MET A 112 -12.01 15.60 -11.44
C MET A 112 -11.70 17.10 -11.39
N SER A 113 -12.43 17.82 -10.56
CA SER A 113 -12.15 19.24 -10.30
C SER A 113 -10.82 19.47 -9.56
N LYS A 114 -10.20 20.64 -9.79
CA LYS A 114 -8.93 21.05 -9.16
C LYS A 114 -8.97 21.01 -7.63
N THR A 115 -10.09 21.47 -7.07
CA THR A 115 -10.36 21.47 -5.62
C THR A 115 -10.48 20.05 -5.09
N GLU A 116 -11.11 19.14 -5.83
CA GLU A 116 -11.23 17.75 -5.45
C GLU A 116 -9.88 17.03 -5.47
N ALA A 117 -9.08 17.23 -6.52
CA ALA A 117 -7.72 16.67 -6.60
C ALA A 117 -6.85 17.09 -5.40
N LEU A 118 -6.87 18.38 -5.04
CA LEU A 118 -6.18 18.88 -3.85
C LEU A 118 -6.77 18.31 -2.56
N THR A 119 -8.09 18.25 -2.43
CA THR A 119 -8.73 17.68 -1.23
C THR A 119 -8.35 16.22 -1.02
N GLN A 120 -8.31 15.43 -2.09
CA GLN A 120 -7.84 14.05 -2.04
C GLN A 120 -6.37 13.97 -1.61
N ALA A 121 -5.50 14.84 -2.13
CA ALA A 121 -4.09 14.89 -1.72
C ALA A 121 -3.91 15.23 -0.23
N PHE A 122 -4.70 16.17 0.30
CA PHE A 122 -4.72 16.47 1.75
C PHE A 122 -5.17 15.26 2.57
N ARG A 123 -6.26 14.60 2.16
CA ARG A 123 -6.80 13.43 2.90
C ARG A 123 -5.93 12.18 2.78
N ARG A 124 -5.16 12.02 1.71
CA ARG A 124 -4.12 10.98 1.60
C ARG A 124 -2.96 11.22 2.56
N SER A 125 -2.69 12.47 2.87
CA SER A 125 -1.60 12.90 3.76
C SER A 125 -2.00 12.91 5.24
N ILE A 126 -3.22 12.51 5.59
CA ILE A 126 -3.68 12.38 6.98
C ILE A 126 -3.95 10.91 7.25
N GLY A 127 -3.22 10.34 8.21
CA GLY A 127 -3.34 8.95 8.61
C GLY A 127 -4.20 8.81 9.86
N VAL A 128 -4.93 7.70 9.94
CA VAL A 128 -5.64 7.26 11.14
C VAL A 128 -5.03 5.93 11.53
N ARG A 129 -4.42 5.89 12.71
CA ARG A 129 -3.85 4.70 13.33
C ARG A 129 -4.91 4.08 14.21
N ILE A 130 -5.42 2.93 13.79
CA ILE A 130 -6.43 2.16 14.52
C ILE A 130 -5.71 1.03 15.26
N LYS A 131 -6.00 0.91 16.55
CA LYS A 131 -5.52 -0.18 17.39
C LYS A 131 -6.64 -1.20 17.54
N GLU A 132 -6.39 -2.42 17.08
CA GLU A 132 -7.35 -3.52 17.18
C GLU A 132 -6.71 -4.68 17.95
N GLU A 133 -7.41 -5.18 18.96
CA GLU A 133 -7.02 -6.40 19.65
C GLU A 133 -7.64 -7.60 18.94
N SER A 134 -6.80 -8.56 18.52
CA SER A 134 -7.25 -9.80 17.90
C SER A 134 -6.74 -11.01 18.67
N GLU A 135 -7.63 -11.99 18.87
CA GLU A 135 -7.27 -13.29 19.45
C GLU A 135 -6.79 -14.21 18.32
N ILE A 136 -5.50 -14.57 18.36
CA ILE A 136 -4.88 -15.46 17.39
C ILE A 136 -4.56 -16.81 18.02
N ILE A 137 -4.72 -17.86 17.25
CA ILE A 137 -4.35 -19.24 17.60
C ILE A 137 -3.15 -19.61 16.73
N GLU A 138 -2.03 -19.91 17.36
CA GLU A 138 -0.79 -20.27 16.68
C GLU A 138 -0.35 -21.68 17.12
N GLY A 139 -0.07 -22.56 16.15
CA GLY A 139 0.38 -23.90 16.48
C GLY A 139 0.66 -24.79 15.28
N GLU A 140 1.32 -25.92 15.56
CA GLU A 140 1.54 -27.00 14.61
C GLU A 140 0.32 -27.92 14.57
N VAL A 141 -0.16 -28.22 13.37
CA VAL A 141 -1.28 -29.15 13.18
C VAL A 141 -0.80 -30.59 13.35
N VAL A 142 -1.35 -31.30 14.33
CA VAL A 142 -1.04 -32.73 14.55
C VAL A 142 -1.89 -33.61 13.65
N GLU A 143 -3.19 -33.34 13.62
CA GLU A 143 -4.18 -34.12 12.90
C GLU A 143 -5.39 -33.26 12.50
N ILE A 144 -5.99 -33.57 11.35
CA ILE A 144 -7.22 -32.97 10.85
C ILE A 144 -8.20 -34.10 10.54
N GLN A 145 -9.33 -34.14 11.25
CA GLN A 145 -10.42 -35.08 10.99
C GLN A 145 -11.59 -34.29 10.41
N ILE A 146 -12.11 -34.69 9.24
CA ILE A 146 -13.26 -34.03 8.60
C ILE A 146 -14.30 -35.10 8.31
N ASP A 147 -15.39 -35.06 9.07
CA ASP A 147 -16.55 -35.91 8.86
C ASP A 147 -17.45 -35.28 7.79
N ARG A 148 -17.59 -35.97 6.67
CA ARG A 148 -18.56 -35.63 5.63
C ARG A 148 -19.68 -36.65 5.68
N SER A 149 -20.87 -36.23 6.11
CA SER A 149 -22.07 -37.07 6.01
C SER A 149 -22.42 -37.26 4.53
N LEU A 150 -22.09 -38.42 3.97
CA LEU A 150 -22.46 -38.81 2.60
C LEU A 150 -23.95 -39.20 2.57
N THR A 151 -24.85 -38.22 2.56
CA THR A 151 -26.26 -38.46 2.25
C THR A 151 -26.51 -38.12 0.78
N GLY A 152 -26.49 -39.14 -0.10
CA GLY A 152 -26.86 -38.94 -1.50
C GLY A 152 -26.45 -39.99 -2.54
N VAL A 153 -26.20 -41.26 -2.19
CA VAL A 153 -26.25 -42.34 -3.19
C VAL A 153 -27.13 -43.46 -2.64
N ARG A 154 -28.42 -43.41 -2.97
CA ARG A 154 -29.23 -44.63 -2.94
C ARG A 154 -28.71 -45.49 -4.09
N THR A 155 -27.99 -46.54 -3.72
CA THR A 155 -27.80 -47.74 -4.54
C THR A 155 -29.16 -48.19 -5.06
N LEU A 156 -29.46 -47.90 -6.33
CA LEU A 156 -30.46 -48.64 -7.08
C LEU A 156 -29.86 -50.03 -7.30
N SER A 157 -30.42 -51.02 -6.60
CA SER A 157 -30.18 -52.43 -6.85
C SER A 157 -30.39 -52.71 -8.35
N LEU A 158 -29.31 -53.11 -9.02
CA LEU A 158 -29.35 -53.78 -10.32
C LEU A 158 -30.18 -55.06 -10.18
N PHE A 159 -31.48 -55.02 -10.42
CA PHE A 159 -32.30 -56.20 -10.80
C PHE A 159 -33.64 -55.72 -11.37
N HIS A 160 -33.59 -55.11 -12.56
CA HIS A 160 -34.41 -55.47 -13.74
C HIS A 160 -34.14 -54.41 -14.81
N ALA A 161 -33.22 -54.72 -15.72
CA ALA A 161 -33.29 -54.17 -17.07
C ALA A 161 -34.33 -55.00 -17.82
N ILE A 162 -35.32 -54.36 -18.43
CA ILE A 162 -36.02 -54.81 -19.66
C ILE A 162 -36.92 -53.63 -20.11
N VAL A 163 -36.55 -53.06 -21.29
CA VAL A 163 -37.45 -52.49 -22.32
C VAL A 163 -38.08 -51.13 -21.94
N TRP A 164 -37.89 -50.00 -22.63
CA TRP A 164 -37.99 -49.77 -24.06
C TRP A 164 -37.32 -48.44 -24.51
N THR A 165 -37.19 -48.35 -25.81
CA THR A 165 -36.50 -47.39 -26.68
C THR A 165 -37.14 -46.00 -26.83
N ALA A 166 -36.26 -45.08 -27.26
CA ALA A 166 -36.48 -43.98 -28.21
C ALA A 166 -36.96 -42.60 -27.71
N GLY A 167 -36.18 -41.58 -28.08
CA GLY A 167 -36.74 -40.41 -28.76
C GLY A 167 -36.65 -39.06 -28.04
N SER A 168 -35.74 -38.22 -28.55
CA SER A 168 -36.04 -36.83 -28.92
C SER A 168 -36.12 -35.73 -27.84
N HIS A 169 -35.06 -34.91 -27.81
CA HIS A 169 -35.04 -33.44 -27.80
C HIS A 169 -36.37 -32.69 -27.57
N CYS A 170 -36.40 -31.76 -26.59
CA CYS A 170 -36.97 -30.38 -26.70
C CYS A 170 -36.81 -29.56 -25.38
N PRO A 171 -37.05 -28.22 -25.35
CA PRO A 171 -36.07 -27.18 -24.95
C PRO A 171 -36.52 -26.36 -23.68
N PRO A 172 -35.86 -25.25 -23.26
CA PRO A 172 -36.22 -24.57 -22.01
C PRO A 172 -37.45 -23.65 -22.19
N PRO A 173 -38.31 -23.46 -21.16
CA PRO A 173 -39.47 -22.60 -21.29
C PRO A 173 -39.17 -21.14 -20.94
N VAL A 174 -39.65 -20.29 -21.85
CA VAL A 174 -39.77 -18.83 -21.76
C VAL A 174 -40.93 -18.48 -20.82
N ALA A 175 -40.75 -17.44 -20.02
CA ALA A 175 -41.77 -16.87 -19.13
C ALA A 175 -42.81 -16.07 -19.91
N LEU A 176 -44.09 -16.26 -19.60
CA LEU A 176 -45.18 -15.32 -19.93
C LEU A 176 -46.33 -15.44 -18.92
N SER A 177 -47.10 -14.36 -18.89
CA SER A 177 -47.86 -13.77 -17.80
C SER A 177 -49.34 -14.13 -17.71
N GLN A 178 -49.93 -13.78 -16.56
CA GLN A 178 -51.33 -13.39 -16.25
C GLN A 178 -52.26 -14.41 -15.57
N GLY A 179 -52.81 -13.97 -14.43
CA GLY A 179 -54.27 -14.01 -14.16
C GLY A 179 -54.83 -15.13 -13.29
N GLY A 180 -55.34 -14.77 -12.10
CA GLY A 180 -56.67 -15.22 -11.65
C GLY A 180 -56.78 -16.47 -10.75
N THR A 181 -56.95 -16.20 -9.44
CA THR A 181 -57.85 -16.86 -8.47
C THR A 181 -58.11 -18.38 -8.54
N GLY A 182 -57.65 -19.10 -7.52
CA GLY A 182 -58.12 -20.44 -7.21
C GLY A 182 -57.37 -21.05 -6.02
N THR A 183 -58.01 -21.09 -4.86
CA THR A 183 -57.52 -21.81 -3.68
C THR A 183 -57.52 -23.32 -3.94
N VAL A 184 -56.34 -23.92 -4.06
CA VAL A 184 -56.14 -25.37 -3.94
C VAL A 184 -55.05 -25.58 -2.89
N LYS A 185 -55.45 -26.19 -1.77
CA LYS A 185 -54.53 -26.68 -0.75
C LYS A 185 -53.77 -27.86 -1.34
N ASP A 186 -52.61 -27.60 -1.93
CA ASP A 186 -51.73 -28.65 -2.39
C ASP A 186 -50.66 -28.93 -1.32
N GLN A 187 -50.77 -30.12 -0.75
CA GLN A 187 -49.93 -30.62 0.33
C GLN A 187 -48.61 -31.11 -0.25
N GLN A 188 -47.80 -30.18 -0.77
CA GLN A 188 -46.45 -30.48 -1.22
C GLN A 188 -45.49 -30.49 -0.03
N ARG A 189 -45.18 -31.70 0.44
CA ARG A 189 -44.01 -31.98 1.28
C ARG A 189 -42.78 -31.40 0.59
N GLY A 190 -42.30 -30.27 1.09
CA GLY A 190 -41.02 -29.69 0.67
C GLY A 190 -39.89 -30.68 0.93
N VAL A 191 -39.32 -31.23 -0.13
CA VAL A 191 -38.01 -31.87 -0.08
C VAL A 191 -37.00 -30.73 0.08
N THR A 192 -36.68 -30.39 1.32
CA THR A 192 -35.54 -29.54 1.61
C THR A 192 -34.28 -30.37 1.36
N CYS A 193 -33.56 -30.06 0.29
CA CYS A 193 -32.20 -30.54 0.12
C CYS A 193 -31.36 -29.98 1.28
N LYS A 194 -31.19 -30.78 2.35
CA LYS A 194 -30.22 -30.50 3.40
C LYS A 194 -28.83 -30.57 2.77
N TRP A 195 -28.18 -29.41 2.67
CA TRP A 195 -26.75 -29.35 2.41
C TRP A 195 -26.03 -30.18 3.48
N ALA A 196 -25.16 -31.10 3.05
CA ALA A 196 -24.42 -31.98 3.96
C ALA A 196 -23.65 -31.13 4.97
N THR A 197 -23.94 -31.34 6.25
CA THR A 197 -23.28 -30.62 7.34
C THR A 197 -21.90 -31.24 7.53
N LYS A 198 -20.83 -30.51 7.18
CA LYS A 198 -19.46 -30.95 7.44
C LYS A 198 -19.11 -30.57 8.88
N THR A 199 -18.71 -31.54 9.68
CA THR A 199 -18.12 -31.33 11.00
C THR A 199 -16.68 -31.83 10.97
N GLY A 200 -15.81 -31.30 11.81
CA GLY A 200 -14.43 -31.75 11.85
C GLY A 200 -13.78 -31.47 13.19
N LYS A 201 -12.64 -32.10 13.44
CA LYS A 201 -11.80 -31.89 14.60
C LYS A 201 -10.38 -31.55 14.13
N LEU A 202 -9.78 -30.58 14.80
CA LEU A 202 -8.42 -30.11 14.52
C LEU A 202 -7.60 -30.20 15.79
N THR A 203 -6.53 -30.98 15.74
CA THR A 203 -5.59 -31.07 16.87
C THR A 203 -4.40 -30.18 16.58
N ILE A 204 -4.17 -29.19 17.45
CA ILE A 204 -3.07 -28.23 17.35
C ILE A 204 -2.17 -28.39 18.58
N LYS A 205 -0.86 -28.44 18.34
CA LYS A 205 0.16 -28.44 19.40
C LYS A 205 1.09 -27.25 19.32
N THR A 206 1.56 -26.83 20.48
CA THR A 206 2.73 -25.97 20.71
C THR A 206 3.79 -26.80 21.41
N THR A 207 4.92 -26.22 21.80
CA THR A 207 5.90 -26.92 22.65
C THR A 207 5.33 -27.31 24.01
N ASP A 208 4.40 -26.52 24.54
CA ASP A 208 3.98 -26.61 25.93
C ASP A 208 2.60 -27.26 26.09
N MET A 209 1.73 -27.10 25.10
CA MET A 209 0.34 -27.56 25.16
C MET A 209 -0.11 -28.23 23.86
N GLU A 210 -1.06 -29.16 23.98
CA GLU A 210 -1.80 -29.76 22.87
C GLU A 210 -3.29 -29.59 23.13
N THR A 211 -4.04 -29.13 22.13
CA THR A 211 -5.48 -28.87 22.24
C THR A 211 -6.23 -29.34 21.01
N ILE A 212 -7.47 -29.80 21.23
CA ILE A 212 -8.38 -30.26 20.20
C ILE A 212 -9.48 -29.21 20.03
N TYR A 213 -9.68 -28.76 18.79
CA TYR A 213 -10.71 -27.80 18.41
C TYR A 213 -11.75 -28.46 17.50
N ASP A 214 -13.03 -28.30 17.84
CA ASP A 214 -14.12 -28.67 16.94
C ASP A 214 -14.30 -27.58 15.87
N LEU A 215 -14.32 -27.99 14.61
CA LEU A 215 -14.39 -27.12 13.44
C LEU A 215 -15.81 -27.02 12.89
N GLY A 216 -16.24 -25.77 12.66
CA GLY A 216 -17.44 -25.48 11.87
C GLY A 216 -17.19 -25.56 10.36
N THR A 217 -18.28 -25.55 9.58
CA THR A 217 -18.25 -25.66 8.11
C THR A 217 -17.37 -24.61 7.43
N LYS A 218 -17.43 -23.34 7.86
CA LYS A 218 -16.62 -22.24 7.31
C LYS A 218 -15.12 -22.45 7.50
N MET A 219 -14.72 -22.97 8.66
CA MET A 219 -13.32 -23.26 8.97
C MET A 219 -12.80 -24.46 8.15
N ILE A 220 -13.63 -25.47 7.96
CA ILE A 220 -13.29 -26.63 7.12
C ILE A 220 -13.06 -26.20 5.66
N ASP A 221 -13.91 -25.32 5.14
CA ASP A 221 -13.75 -24.81 3.78
C ASP A 221 -12.49 -23.92 3.66
N ALA A 222 -12.17 -23.13 4.69
CA ALA A 222 -10.92 -22.35 4.75
C ALA A 222 -9.66 -23.23 4.81
N LEU A 223 -9.66 -24.28 5.65
CA LEU A 223 -8.56 -25.27 5.71
C LEU A 223 -8.37 -25.99 4.38
N THR A 224 -9.47 -26.34 3.72
CA THR A 224 -9.45 -27.00 2.41
C THR A 224 -8.93 -26.06 1.32
N LYS A 225 -9.27 -24.77 1.39
CA LYS A 225 -8.80 -23.73 0.45
C LYS A 225 -7.30 -23.50 0.57
N GLU A 226 -6.79 -23.40 1.79
CA GLU A 226 -5.35 -23.20 2.08
C GLU A 226 -4.53 -24.51 2.01
N LYS A 227 -5.19 -25.65 1.76
CA LYS A 227 -4.57 -26.99 1.67
C LYS A 227 -3.66 -27.29 2.86
N VAL A 228 -4.20 -27.07 4.06
CA VAL A 228 -3.48 -27.35 5.30
C VAL A 228 -3.36 -28.86 5.49
N LEU A 229 -2.15 -29.32 5.81
CA LEU A 229 -1.82 -30.71 6.09
C LEU A 229 -1.33 -30.86 7.53
N ALA A 230 -1.33 -32.10 8.01
CA ALA A 230 -0.71 -32.44 9.27
C ALA A 230 0.81 -32.18 9.21
N GLY A 231 1.34 -31.47 10.20
CA GLY A 231 2.73 -30.98 10.26
C GLY A 231 2.93 -29.55 9.77
N ASP A 232 1.87 -28.87 9.30
CA ASP A 232 1.95 -27.44 8.99
C ASP A 232 1.82 -26.59 10.26
N VAL A 233 2.56 -25.47 10.32
CA VAL A 233 2.39 -24.42 11.33
C VAL A 233 1.43 -23.38 10.76
N ILE A 234 0.32 -23.15 11.46
CA ILE A 234 -0.74 -22.25 11.02
C ILE A 234 -1.01 -21.17 12.06
N LEU A 235 -1.46 -20.01 11.58
CA LEU A 235 -2.00 -18.92 12.37
C LEU A 235 -3.47 -18.75 12.00
N ILE A 236 -4.35 -18.94 12.98
CA ILE A 236 -5.79 -18.75 12.83
C ILE A 236 -6.18 -17.50 13.60
N ASP A 237 -6.80 -16.56 12.92
CA ASP A 237 -7.45 -15.44 13.59
C ASP A 237 -8.90 -15.83 13.95
N LYS A 238 -9.22 -15.79 15.24
CA LYS A 238 -10.50 -16.27 15.79
C LYS A 238 -11.67 -15.37 15.41
N THR A 239 -11.44 -14.07 15.22
CA THR A 239 -12.50 -13.11 14.86
C THR A 239 -12.81 -13.17 13.36
N SER A 240 -11.77 -13.19 12.51
CA SER A 240 -11.95 -13.21 11.06
C SER A 240 -12.17 -14.62 10.48
N GLY A 241 -11.72 -15.67 11.18
CA GLY A 241 -11.70 -17.05 10.67
C GLY A 241 -10.71 -17.24 9.52
N LYS A 242 -9.80 -16.29 9.29
CA LYS A 242 -8.72 -16.39 8.30
C LYS A 242 -7.64 -17.32 8.83
N ILE A 243 -7.21 -18.25 7.98
CA ILE A 243 -6.14 -19.20 8.27
C ILE A 243 -4.94 -18.83 7.41
N THR A 244 -3.78 -18.64 8.03
CA THR A 244 -2.53 -18.32 7.35
C THR A 244 -1.52 -19.43 7.61
N LYS A 245 -1.01 -20.06 6.55
CA LYS A 245 0.03 -21.09 6.65
C LYS A 245 1.41 -20.43 6.75
N LEU A 246 2.04 -20.53 7.92
CA LEU A 246 3.36 -19.94 8.18
C LEU A 246 4.48 -20.78 7.56
N GLY A 247 4.34 -22.10 7.62
CA GLY A 247 5.32 -23.04 7.07
C GLY A 247 5.06 -24.47 7.53
N ARG A 248 6.08 -25.32 7.40
CA ARG A 248 6.03 -26.72 7.84
C ARG A 248 7.00 -26.94 9.01
N SER A 249 6.61 -27.76 9.98
CA SER A 249 7.45 -28.10 11.13
C SER A 249 8.65 -28.94 10.71
N PHE A 250 9.77 -28.76 11.42
CA PHE A 250 10.98 -29.57 11.19
C PHE A 250 10.78 -31.05 11.53
N ALA A 251 9.91 -31.35 12.51
CA ALA A 251 9.70 -32.69 13.05
C ALA A 251 9.10 -33.68 12.03
N ARG A 252 8.24 -33.21 11.11
CA ARG A 252 7.55 -34.04 10.10
C ARG A 252 8.01 -33.76 8.67
N SER A 253 9.25 -33.31 8.52
CA SER A 253 9.86 -33.00 7.21
C SER A 253 10.28 -34.25 6.41
N ARG A 254 10.49 -35.40 7.08
CA ARG A 254 11.03 -36.63 6.47
C ARG A 254 9.99 -37.54 5.81
N ASP A 255 8.71 -37.42 6.19
CA ASP A 255 7.68 -38.40 5.78
C ASP A 255 7.11 -38.14 4.37
N TYR A 256 7.52 -37.06 3.69
CA TYR A 256 7.02 -36.70 2.37
C TYR A 256 8.19 -36.31 1.43
N ASP A 257 8.56 -37.24 0.55
CA ASP A 257 9.69 -37.10 -0.39
C ASP A 257 9.33 -36.25 -1.65
N ALA A 258 8.05 -35.90 -1.83
CA ALA A 258 7.54 -35.13 -2.97
C ALA A 258 7.27 -33.65 -2.61
N MET A 259 8.21 -32.98 -1.95
CA MET A 259 8.07 -31.59 -1.53
C MET A 259 8.39 -30.62 -2.67
N GLY A 260 7.48 -29.70 -2.96
CA GLY A 260 7.73 -28.59 -3.89
C GLY A 260 8.84 -27.67 -3.37
N ALA A 261 9.58 -27.06 -4.29
CA ALA A 261 10.75 -26.21 -4.02
C ALA A 261 10.50 -24.99 -3.11
N ASP A 262 9.23 -24.69 -2.78
CA ASP A 262 8.79 -23.48 -2.04
C ASP A 262 8.38 -23.73 -0.57
N THR A 263 8.59 -24.93 -0.02
CA THR A 263 8.18 -25.20 1.38
C THR A 263 9.12 -24.51 2.38
N LYS A 264 8.60 -23.48 3.06
CA LYS A 264 9.31 -22.80 4.15
C LYS A 264 9.19 -23.62 5.43
N PHE A 265 10.33 -23.97 6.02
CA PHE A 265 10.37 -24.63 7.32
C PHE A 265 10.37 -23.60 8.45
N VAL A 266 9.50 -23.81 9.44
CA VAL A 266 9.31 -22.93 10.60
C VAL A 266 9.38 -23.78 11.86
N ALA A 267 9.96 -23.22 12.92
CA ALA A 267 10.00 -23.90 14.22
C ALA A 267 8.58 -24.03 14.81
N THR A 268 8.35 -25.07 15.60
CA THR A 268 7.09 -25.20 16.34
C THR A 268 6.99 -24.03 17.32
N PRO A 269 5.87 -23.29 17.34
CA PRO A 269 5.71 -22.12 18.18
C PRO A 269 5.71 -22.51 19.67
N GLU A 270 6.36 -21.67 20.47
CA GLU A 270 6.46 -21.80 21.92
C GLU A 270 5.37 -20.99 22.65
N GLY A 271 5.06 -21.41 23.87
CA GLY A 271 4.08 -20.75 24.75
C GLY A 271 2.64 -21.20 24.54
N GLU A 272 1.71 -20.38 25.01
CA GLU A 272 0.27 -20.64 24.93
C GLU A 272 -0.23 -20.66 23.47
N ILE A 273 -1.12 -21.61 23.18
CA ILE A 273 -1.74 -21.76 21.83
C ILE A 273 -2.59 -20.54 21.45
N GLN A 274 -3.26 -19.92 22.42
CA GLN A 274 -4.10 -18.74 22.18
C GLN A 274 -3.36 -17.50 22.69
N LYS A 275 -3.10 -16.55 21.80
CA LYS A 275 -2.39 -15.31 22.12
C LYS A 275 -3.27 -14.11 21.76
N ARG A 276 -3.25 -13.08 22.59
CA ARG A 276 -3.82 -11.76 22.27
C ARG A 276 -2.75 -10.93 21.59
N LYS A 277 -3.02 -10.47 20.36
CA LYS A 277 -2.12 -9.62 19.59
C LYS A 277 -2.82 -8.30 19.28
N GLU A 278 -2.21 -7.20 19.70
CA GLU A 278 -2.61 -5.86 19.26
C GLU A 278 -2.04 -5.62 17.86
N VAL A 279 -2.92 -5.43 16.88
CA VAL A 279 -2.54 -5.09 15.51
C VAL A 279 -2.84 -3.63 15.28
N VAL A 280 -1.79 -2.88 14.93
CA VAL A 280 -1.89 -1.46 14.63
C VAL A 280 -1.95 -1.30 13.12
N HIS A 281 -3.08 -0.76 12.64
CA HIS A 281 -3.30 -0.46 11.24
C HIS A 281 -3.28 1.04 11.02
N THR A 282 -2.48 1.51 10.06
CA THR A 282 -2.52 2.92 9.62
C THR A 282 -3.19 2.99 8.27
N VAL A 283 -4.30 3.72 8.20
CA VAL A 283 -5.11 3.93 6.99
C VAL A 283 -5.25 5.43 6.75
N SER A 284 -5.19 5.87 5.50
CA SER A 284 -5.41 7.29 5.18
C SER A 284 -6.90 7.67 5.19
N LEU A 285 -7.22 8.93 5.50
CA LEU A 285 -8.61 9.40 5.43
C LEU A 285 -9.21 9.25 4.02
N HIS A 286 -8.38 9.39 2.99
CA HIS A 286 -8.83 9.20 1.62
C HIS A 286 -9.24 7.75 1.32
N GLU A 287 -8.50 6.76 1.82
CA GLU A 287 -8.89 5.34 1.67
C GLU A 287 -10.23 5.06 2.34
N ILE A 288 -10.44 5.60 3.55
CA ILE A 288 -11.71 5.49 4.27
C ILE A 288 -12.84 6.13 3.46
N ASP A 289 -12.64 7.29 2.85
CA ASP A 289 -13.63 7.94 1.98
C ASP A 289 -14.02 7.05 0.78
N VAL A 290 -13.04 6.53 0.06
CA VAL A 290 -13.28 5.76 -1.17
C VAL A 290 -13.99 4.45 -0.86
N ILE A 291 -13.58 3.76 0.22
CA ILE A 291 -14.21 2.50 0.66
C ILE A 291 -15.68 2.72 1.03
N ASN A 292 -16.00 3.83 1.68
CA ASN A 292 -17.37 4.14 2.11
C ASN A 292 -18.23 4.80 1.01
N SER A 293 -17.63 5.30 -0.06
CA SER A 293 -18.36 5.97 -1.14
C SER A 293 -19.06 5.00 -2.09
N ARG A 294 -18.56 3.77 -2.27
CA ARG A 294 -19.10 2.78 -3.23
C ARG A 294 -19.14 1.39 -2.60
N THR A 295 -20.13 0.58 -2.98
CA THR A 295 -20.28 -0.83 -2.54
C THR A 295 -19.11 -1.74 -2.92
N GLN A 296 -18.33 -1.35 -3.94
CA GLN A 296 -17.08 -1.97 -4.38
C GLN A 296 -15.91 -0.96 -4.33
N GLY A 297 -15.92 -0.05 -3.34
CA GLY A 297 -14.94 1.03 -3.21
C GLY A 297 -13.50 0.56 -3.09
N PHE A 298 -13.27 -0.63 -2.54
CA PHE A 298 -11.93 -1.21 -2.43
C PHE A 298 -11.24 -1.39 -3.79
N LEU A 299 -11.97 -1.86 -4.82
CA LEU A 299 -11.38 -2.07 -6.15
C LEU A 299 -11.02 -0.75 -6.84
N ALA A 300 -11.77 0.32 -6.56
CA ALA A 300 -11.52 1.64 -7.12
C ALA A 300 -10.17 2.24 -6.68
N LEU A 301 -9.68 1.88 -5.49
CA LEU A 301 -8.34 2.27 -5.03
C LEU A 301 -7.24 1.74 -5.96
N PHE A 302 -7.43 0.56 -6.56
CA PHE A 302 -6.45 -0.04 -7.48
C PHE A 302 -6.64 0.42 -8.92
N ALA A 303 -7.87 0.74 -9.32
CA ALA A 303 -8.18 1.21 -10.66
C ALA A 303 -7.77 2.68 -10.89
N GLY A 304 -7.63 3.48 -9.83
CA GLY A 304 -7.32 4.90 -9.91
C GLY A 304 -8.51 5.78 -10.32
N ASP A 305 -9.67 5.17 -10.60
CA ASP A 305 -10.92 5.86 -10.92
C ASP A 305 -11.77 6.06 -9.65
N THR A 306 -11.27 6.91 -8.75
CA THR A 306 -11.93 7.21 -7.48
C THR A 306 -13.09 8.21 -7.64
N GLY A 307 -13.19 8.88 -8.79
CA GLY A 307 -14.20 9.92 -9.07
C GLY A 307 -14.18 11.06 -8.06
N GLU A 308 -15.24 11.88 -8.08
CA GLU A 308 -15.47 12.92 -7.07
C GLU A 308 -16.26 12.36 -5.89
N ILE A 309 -15.83 12.70 -4.67
CA ILE A 309 -16.46 12.22 -3.44
C ILE A 309 -17.36 13.31 -2.86
N LYS A 310 -18.60 12.96 -2.51
CA LYS A 310 -19.57 13.89 -1.93
C LYS A 310 -19.07 14.45 -0.59
N PRO A 311 -19.21 15.77 -0.34
CA PRO A 311 -18.76 16.38 0.91
C PRO A 311 -19.53 15.88 2.15
N GLU A 312 -20.81 15.49 1.98
CA GLU A 312 -21.63 14.91 3.05
C GLU A 312 -21.00 13.65 3.65
N LEU A 313 -20.47 12.77 2.79
CA LEU A 313 -19.80 11.55 3.23
C LEU A 313 -18.53 11.89 4.01
N ARG A 314 -17.75 12.87 3.55
CA ARG A 314 -16.54 13.32 4.26
C ARG A 314 -16.85 13.86 5.64
N ASN A 315 -17.93 14.62 5.79
CA ASN A 315 -18.35 15.13 7.08
C ASN A 315 -18.80 14.01 8.03
N GLN A 316 -19.52 13.01 7.53
CA GLN A 316 -19.88 11.82 8.32
C GLN A 316 -18.63 11.03 8.76
N ILE A 317 -17.65 10.87 7.88
CA ILE A 317 -16.39 10.19 8.19
C ILE A 317 -15.58 11.00 9.21
N ASN A 318 -15.48 12.32 9.05
CA ASN A 318 -14.80 13.18 10.00
C ASN A 318 -15.45 13.11 11.39
N GLY A 319 -16.78 13.04 11.46
CA GLY A 319 -17.51 12.81 12.72
C GLY A 319 -17.13 11.49 13.39
N LYS A 320 -17.16 10.37 12.63
CA LYS A 320 -16.78 9.05 13.14
C LYS A 320 -15.32 8.95 13.58
N VAL A 321 -14.41 9.55 12.82
CA VAL A 321 -12.98 9.59 13.17
C VAL A 321 -12.77 10.45 14.43
N GLY A 322 -13.57 11.51 14.60
CA GLY A 322 -13.64 12.28 15.84
C GLY A 322 -14.07 11.41 17.04
N GLU A 323 -15.17 10.66 16.89
CA GLU A 323 -15.65 9.72 17.91
C GLU A 323 -14.58 8.67 18.27
N TRP A 324 -13.92 8.05 17.27
CA TRP A 324 -12.87 7.07 17.52
C TRP A 324 -11.63 7.65 18.21
N ARG A 325 -11.35 8.94 17.97
CA ARG A 325 -10.29 9.67 18.67
C ARG A 325 -10.66 9.94 20.12
N GLU A 326 -11.90 10.35 20.39
CA GLU A 326 -12.40 10.58 21.75
C GLU A 326 -12.49 9.29 22.57
N GLU A 327 -12.88 8.17 21.94
CA GLU A 327 -12.89 6.85 22.56
C GLU A 327 -11.47 6.24 22.75
N GLY A 328 -10.44 6.85 22.17
CA GLY A 328 -9.06 6.35 22.23
C GLY A 328 -8.81 5.09 21.38
N LYS A 329 -9.74 4.71 20.51
CA LYS A 329 -9.59 3.57 19.57
C LYS A 329 -8.71 3.91 18.36
N ALA A 330 -8.63 5.20 18.02
CA ALA A 330 -7.84 5.69 16.91
C ALA A 330 -7.01 6.92 17.28
N GLU A 331 -5.81 6.99 16.72
CA GLU A 331 -4.90 8.13 16.81
C GLU A 331 -4.75 8.77 15.43
N ILE A 332 -4.91 10.08 15.32
CA ILE A 332 -4.69 10.79 14.04
C ILE A 332 -3.21 11.12 13.92
N VAL A 333 -2.60 10.66 12.83
CA VAL A 333 -1.20 10.91 12.49
C VAL A 333 -1.16 11.94 11.35
N PRO A 334 -0.75 13.19 11.62
CA PRO A 334 -0.55 14.17 10.55
C PRO A 334 0.66 13.75 9.71
N GLY A 335 0.44 13.60 8.42
CA GLY A 335 1.49 13.29 7.47
C GLY A 335 2.08 14.53 6.80
N VAL A 336 2.65 14.30 5.63
CA VAL A 336 3.33 15.33 4.85
C VAL A 336 2.81 15.29 3.42
N LEU A 337 2.41 16.46 2.91
CA LEU A 337 2.02 16.67 1.52
C LEU A 337 3.14 17.42 0.79
N PHE A 338 3.79 16.78 -0.18
CA PHE A 338 4.78 17.40 -1.03
C PHE A 338 4.18 17.79 -2.38
N ILE A 339 4.24 19.08 -2.73
CA ILE A 339 3.78 19.65 -4.00
C ILE A 339 5.00 20.10 -4.80
N ASP A 340 5.31 19.38 -5.87
CA ASP A 340 6.35 19.78 -6.80
C ASP A 340 5.83 20.80 -7.83
N GLU A 341 6.74 21.65 -8.31
CA GLU A 341 6.46 22.69 -9.31
C GLU A 341 5.27 23.61 -8.97
N VAL A 342 5.19 24.07 -7.72
CA VAL A 342 4.03 24.83 -7.19
C VAL A 342 3.62 26.05 -8.03
N HIS A 343 4.57 26.66 -8.73
CA HIS A 343 4.35 27.79 -9.65
C HIS A 343 3.40 27.47 -10.83
N MET A 344 3.06 26.20 -11.05
CA MET A 344 2.11 25.74 -12.05
C MET A 344 0.65 25.74 -11.55
N LEU A 345 0.41 25.99 -10.26
CA LEU A 345 -0.94 26.12 -9.70
C LEU A 345 -1.56 27.49 -10.02
N ASP A 346 -2.89 27.51 -10.05
CA ASP A 346 -3.71 28.70 -10.25
C ASP A 346 -4.05 29.40 -8.93
N VAL A 347 -4.48 30.66 -9.00
CA VAL A 347 -4.98 31.44 -7.86
C VAL A 347 -6.08 30.72 -7.05
N GLU A 348 -6.97 29.98 -7.72
CA GLU A 348 -8.03 29.20 -7.04
C GLU A 348 -7.46 28.08 -6.16
N CYS A 349 -6.38 27.43 -6.62
CA CYS A 349 -5.70 26.40 -5.85
C CYS A 349 -5.03 27.01 -4.62
N PHE A 350 -4.40 28.18 -4.76
CA PHE A 350 -3.79 28.88 -3.63
C PHE A 350 -4.81 29.36 -2.60
N SER A 351 -5.96 29.87 -3.03
CA SER A 351 -7.06 30.22 -2.12
C SER A 351 -7.58 29.01 -1.36
N PHE A 352 -7.70 27.85 -2.03
CA PHE A 352 -8.06 26.60 -1.38
C PHE A 352 -7.00 26.16 -0.36
N LEU A 353 -5.71 26.21 -0.73
CA LEU A 353 -4.59 25.84 0.14
C LEU A 353 -4.54 26.71 1.40
N ASN A 354 -4.76 28.03 1.28
CA ASN A 354 -4.79 28.94 2.43
C ASN A 354 -5.87 28.53 3.45
N ARG A 355 -7.08 28.20 2.98
CA ARG A 355 -8.16 27.74 3.86
C ARG A 355 -7.87 26.36 4.44
N ALA A 356 -7.28 25.46 3.67
CA ALA A 356 -6.97 24.10 4.13
C ALA A 356 -5.85 24.07 5.19
N LEU A 357 -4.87 24.98 5.09
CA LEU A 357 -3.78 25.14 6.06
C LEU A 357 -4.26 25.68 7.43
N GLU A 358 -5.42 26.35 7.47
CA GLU A 358 -6.02 26.85 8.71
C GLU A 358 -6.73 25.77 9.53
N GLN A 359 -6.90 24.56 8.99
CA GLN A 359 -7.54 23.45 9.70
C GLN A 359 -6.59 22.81 10.73
N ASP A 360 -7.11 22.45 11.91
CA ASP A 360 -6.31 21.87 13.01
C ASP A 360 -5.62 20.54 12.64
N LEU A 361 -6.22 19.77 11.73
CA LEU A 361 -5.71 18.48 11.25
C LEU A 361 -4.92 18.60 9.94
N ALA A 362 -4.51 19.81 9.55
CA ALA A 362 -3.76 20.02 8.32
C ALA A 362 -2.38 19.35 8.39
N PRO A 363 -2.00 18.54 7.37
CA PRO A 363 -0.67 17.95 7.28
C PRO A 363 0.39 19.03 7.04
N LEU A 364 1.66 18.69 7.26
CA LEU A 364 2.76 19.57 6.86
C LEU A 364 2.79 19.66 5.33
N VAL A 365 2.57 20.86 4.79
CA VAL A 365 2.63 21.09 3.34
C VAL A 365 4.03 21.57 2.97
N ILE A 366 4.73 20.80 2.15
CA ILE A 366 6.03 21.14 1.58
C ILE A 366 5.84 21.43 0.09
N MET A 367 6.22 22.62 -0.34
CA MET A 367 6.16 23.05 -1.74
C MET A 367 7.57 23.14 -2.30
N ALA A 368 7.73 22.89 -3.59
CA ALA A 368 8.99 23.15 -4.30
C ALA A 368 8.75 24.08 -5.49
N SER A 369 9.63 25.07 -5.63
CA SER A 369 9.66 25.94 -6.81
C SER A 369 11.07 26.04 -7.37
N ASN A 370 11.16 25.94 -8.70
CA ASN A 370 12.38 26.16 -9.47
C ASN A 370 12.44 27.57 -10.09
N ARG A 371 11.38 28.39 -9.95
CA ARG A 371 11.30 29.74 -10.53
C ARG A 371 11.51 30.80 -9.46
N GLY A 372 12.29 31.83 -9.79
CA GLY A 372 12.49 33.01 -8.94
C GLY A 372 11.30 33.97 -8.98
N MET A 373 11.01 34.55 -10.15
CA MET A 373 9.88 35.47 -10.35
C MET A 373 8.94 34.91 -11.43
N ALA A 374 7.74 34.51 -11.07
CA ALA A 374 6.77 33.91 -11.98
C ALA A 374 5.43 34.63 -11.91
N ARG A 375 4.64 34.52 -12.99
CA ARG A 375 3.26 35.04 -13.02
C ARG A 375 2.35 34.07 -12.28
N ILE A 376 1.51 34.57 -11.39
CA ILE A 376 0.48 33.75 -10.74
C ILE A 376 -0.57 33.42 -11.80
N ARG A 377 -0.77 32.13 -12.09
CA ARG A 377 -1.73 31.69 -13.11
C ARG A 377 -3.15 32.09 -12.70
N GLY A 378 -3.93 32.54 -13.68
CA GLY A 378 -5.24 33.16 -13.48
C GLY A 378 -5.19 34.68 -13.21
N THR A 379 -4.03 35.28 -12.97
CA THR A 379 -3.90 36.74 -12.74
C THR A 379 -2.91 37.36 -13.74
N LYS A 380 -2.77 38.69 -13.76
CA LYS A 380 -1.73 39.40 -14.54
C LYS A 380 -0.46 39.71 -13.74
N PHE A 381 -0.48 39.47 -12.43
CA PHE A 381 0.58 39.88 -11.52
C PHE A 381 1.72 38.86 -11.49
N ARG A 382 2.95 39.36 -11.34
CA ARG A 382 4.15 38.55 -11.09
C ARG A 382 4.51 38.63 -9.62
N SER A 383 4.91 37.50 -9.06
CA SER A 383 5.29 37.36 -7.66
C SER A 383 6.48 36.41 -7.49
N PRO A 384 7.20 36.51 -6.35
CA PRO A 384 8.22 35.56 -5.99
C PRO A 384 7.68 34.13 -6.00
N HIS A 385 8.40 33.23 -6.66
CA HIS A 385 8.06 31.82 -6.83
C HIS A 385 6.71 31.52 -7.51
N GLY A 386 6.00 32.54 -7.99
CA GLY A 386 4.64 32.41 -8.54
C GLY A 386 3.57 32.19 -7.47
N LEU A 387 3.84 32.57 -6.22
CA LEU A 387 2.91 32.44 -5.10
C LEU A 387 2.24 33.79 -4.77
N PRO A 388 0.97 33.81 -4.35
CA PRO A 388 0.35 35.01 -3.78
C PRO A 388 1.10 35.50 -2.54
N VAL A 389 1.11 36.82 -2.31
CA VAL A 389 1.78 37.44 -1.15
C VAL A 389 1.24 36.88 0.17
N ASP A 390 -0.09 36.66 0.24
CA ASP A 390 -0.76 36.12 1.43
C ASP A 390 -0.22 34.74 1.85
N LEU A 391 0.16 33.91 0.88
CA LEU A 391 0.74 32.60 1.15
C LEU A 391 2.25 32.71 1.43
N LEU A 392 2.96 33.62 0.77
CA LEU A 392 4.39 33.85 1.02
C LEU A 392 4.65 34.27 2.47
N ASP A 393 3.79 35.11 3.06
CA ASP A 393 3.93 35.57 4.44
C ASP A 393 3.74 34.44 5.46
N ARG A 394 3.04 33.37 5.08
CA ARG A 394 2.77 32.19 5.94
C ARG A 394 3.80 31.07 5.75
N VAL A 395 4.60 31.12 4.69
CA VAL A 395 5.46 30.02 4.26
C VAL A 395 6.90 30.22 4.72
N LEU A 396 7.49 29.16 5.29
CA LEU A 396 8.92 29.13 5.58
C LEU A 396 9.71 28.80 4.32
N ILE A 397 10.49 29.75 3.82
CA ILE A 397 11.31 29.58 2.61
C ILE A 397 12.68 29.01 2.99
N VAL A 398 13.01 27.83 2.45
CA VAL A 398 14.34 27.22 2.53
C VAL A 398 14.99 27.24 1.15
N SER A 399 16.07 27.99 1.03
CA SER A 399 16.84 28.08 -0.21
C SER A 399 17.84 26.93 -0.32
N THR A 400 17.93 26.37 -1.53
CA THR A 400 18.93 25.37 -1.92
C THR A 400 19.96 26.01 -2.85
N ARG A 401 21.21 25.56 -2.73
CA ARG A 401 22.31 26.05 -3.58
C ARG A 401 22.63 25.06 -4.71
N PRO A 402 23.22 25.48 -5.83
CA PRO A 402 23.88 24.56 -6.74
C PRO A 402 24.94 23.72 -6.02
N TYR A 403 25.11 22.47 -6.43
CA TYR A 403 26.14 21.58 -5.89
C TYR A 403 27.52 21.96 -6.43
N VAL A 404 28.54 21.74 -5.61
CA VAL A 404 29.95 21.83 -6.02
C VAL A 404 30.40 20.51 -6.67
N ASP A 405 31.36 20.55 -7.59
CA ASP A 405 31.85 19.36 -8.31
C ASP A 405 32.26 18.19 -7.40
N GLU A 406 32.84 18.49 -6.24
CA GLU A 406 33.18 17.48 -5.23
C GLU A 406 31.93 16.79 -4.66
N GLU A 407 30.89 17.56 -4.32
CA GLU A 407 29.60 17.06 -3.85
C GLU A 407 28.93 16.20 -4.94
N ILE A 408 29.02 16.60 -6.22
CA ILE A 408 28.48 15.84 -7.36
C ILE A 408 29.18 14.49 -7.49
N ARG A 409 30.52 14.46 -7.39
CA ARG A 409 31.29 13.21 -7.44
C ARG A 409 30.94 12.28 -6.29
N GLN A 410 30.79 12.82 -5.08
CA GLN A 410 30.39 12.05 -3.89
C GLN A 410 28.96 11.51 -4.03
N TRP A 411 28.03 12.32 -4.53
CA TRP A 411 26.67 11.89 -4.83
C TRP A 411 26.65 10.74 -5.85
N ALA A 412 27.37 10.87 -6.95
CA ALA A 412 27.47 9.83 -7.98
C ALA A 412 28.04 8.51 -7.41
N LYS A 413 29.08 8.59 -6.57
CA LYS A 413 29.63 7.41 -5.86
C LYS A 413 28.59 6.75 -4.97
N THR A 414 27.82 7.55 -4.23
CA THR A 414 26.76 7.06 -3.33
C THR A 414 25.67 6.32 -4.10
N CYS A 415 25.17 6.89 -5.20
CA CYS A 415 24.19 6.23 -6.06
C CYS A 415 24.72 4.91 -6.66
N GLN A 416 25.99 4.86 -7.07
CA GLN A 416 26.61 3.65 -7.60
C GLN A 416 26.74 2.54 -6.55
N MET A 417 27.12 2.88 -5.32
CA MET A 417 27.26 1.92 -4.23
C MET A 417 25.91 1.27 -3.89
N GLU A 418 24.84 2.06 -3.83
CA GLU A 418 23.49 1.55 -3.59
C GLU A 418 22.99 0.67 -4.76
N ALA A 419 23.22 1.07 -6.01
CA ALA A 419 22.87 0.25 -7.16
C ALA A 419 23.59 -1.11 -7.16
N LYS A 420 24.83 -1.18 -6.66
CA LYS A 420 25.58 -2.45 -6.49
C LYS A 420 25.00 -3.31 -5.36
N LYS A 421 24.60 -2.72 -4.23
CA LYS A 421 23.97 -3.45 -3.12
C LYS A 421 22.67 -4.13 -3.56
N VAL A 422 21.81 -3.40 -4.25
CA VAL A 422 20.52 -3.93 -4.74
C VAL A 422 20.72 -5.07 -5.74
N LYS A 423 21.72 -4.99 -6.63
CA LYS A 423 22.07 -6.09 -7.55
C LYS A 423 22.55 -7.35 -6.82
N LYS A 424 23.30 -7.20 -5.72
CA LYS A 424 23.77 -8.33 -4.91
C LYS A 424 22.60 -9.04 -4.23
N VAL A 425 21.65 -8.27 -3.69
CA VAL A 425 20.41 -8.79 -3.09
C VAL A 425 19.50 -9.45 -4.13
N ALA A 426 19.40 -8.91 -5.35
CA ALA A 426 18.67 -9.56 -6.44
C ALA A 426 19.33 -10.89 -6.85
N SER A 427 20.67 -10.93 -6.93
CA SER A 427 21.41 -12.15 -7.32
C SER A 427 21.35 -13.28 -6.29
N SER A 428 21.15 -12.97 -5.00
CA SER A 428 20.91 -13.99 -3.96
C SER A 428 19.49 -14.55 -3.99
N THR A 429 18.54 -13.82 -4.58
CA THR A 429 17.10 -14.15 -4.52
C THR A 429 16.56 -14.65 -5.86
N SER A 430 17.27 -14.49 -6.98
CA SER A 430 16.83 -14.93 -8.31
C SER A 430 17.66 -16.10 -8.85
N LYS A 431 17.32 -17.33 -8.46
CA LYS A 431 17.56 -18.55 -9.26
C LYS A 431 16.30 -19.02 -10.01
N HIS A 432 15.28 -18.18 -10.13
CA HIS A 432 14.03 -18.54 -10.81
C HIS A 432 13.94 -17.80 -12.15
N SER A 433 14.01 -18.59 -13.22
CA SER A 433 13.89 -18.20 -14.62
C SER A 433 12.48 -17.72 -14.94
N LEU A 434 12.34 -16.46 -15.38
CA LEU A 434 11.11 -15.95 -15.97
C LEU A 434 11.41 -15.39 -17.36
N GLN A 435 10.87 -16.07 -18.37
CA GLN A 435 10.83 -15.62 -19.76
C GLN A 435 9.98 -14.34 -19.85
N VAL A 436 10.58 -13.25 -20.33
CA VAL A 436 9.86 -12.01 -20.64
C VAL A 436 9.40 -12.06 -22.09
N ARG A 437 8.08 -12.08 -22.32
CA ARG A 437 7.48 -11.86 -23.64
C ARG A 437 7.47 -10.36 -23.96
N ASN A 438 7.94 -10.04 -25.15
CA ASN A 438 7.99 -8.70 -25.74
C ASN A 438 6.62 -8.03 -25.83
N PHE A 439 6.53 -6.76 -25.43
CA PHE A 439 5.65 -5.76 -26.05
C PHE A 439 6.33 -4.39 -26.00
N GLY A 440 6.23 -3.66 -27.12
CA GLY A 440 7.17 -2.63 -27.53
C GLY A 440 7.04 -1.29 -26.82
N ILE A 441 8.19 -0.73 -26.48
CA ILE A 441 8.46 0.70 -26.39
C ILE A 441 9.87 0.88 -26.99
N GLN A 442 10.02 1.77 -27.98
CA GLN A 442 11.31 2.11 -28.57
C GLN A 442 12.22 2.81 -27.52
N GLN A 443 13.02 2.03 -26.82
CA GLN A 443 14.28 2.47 -26.21
C GLN A 443 15.38 1.51 -26.64
N SER A 444 16.38 2.01 -27.39
CA SER A 444 17.48 1.20 -27.90
C SER A 444 18.56 1.03 -26.83
N GLY A 445 18.36 0.03 -25.96
CA GLY A 445 19.42 -0.56 -25.16
C GLY A 445 19.59 -2.02 -25.55
N TYR A 446 20.68 -2.37 -26.25
CA TYR A 446 21.04 -3.77 -26.50
C TYR A 446 22.00 -4.27 -25.42
N ILE A 447 21.73 -5.47 -24.90
CA ILE A 447 22.63 -6.21 -24.02
C ILE A 447 23.46 -7.14 -24.91
N SER A 448 24.78 -6.95 -24.94
CA SER A 448 25.73 -7.94 -25.45
C SER A 448 26.82 -8.13 -24.41
N GLY A 449 26.96 -9.38 -23.92
CA GLY A 449 28.06 -9.88 -23.09
C GLY A 449 28.54 -8.99 -21.93
N LYS A 450 28.12 -9.29 -20.69
CA LYS A 450 28.64 -8.73 -19.41
C LYS A 450 28.82 -7.19 -19.29
N CYS A 451 28.40 -6.38 -20.25
CA CYS A 451 28.49 -4.92 -20.24
C CYS A 451 27.13 -4.28 -20.52
N ILE A 452 26.77 -3.23 -19.75
CA ILE A 452 25.56 -2.41 -19.95
C ILE A 452 26.00 -1.04 -20.47
N TYR A 453 25.48 -0.63 -21.61
CA TYR A 453 25.70 0.70 -22.18
C TYR A 453 24.61 1.65 -21.67
N TYR A 454 25.01 2.73 -21.00
CA TYR A 454 24.12 3.86 -20.71
C TYR A 454 24.46 5.01 -21.64
N ARG A 455 23.46 5.52 -22.36
CA ARG A 455 23.52 6.77 -23.12
C ARG A 455 22.47 7.70 -22.56
N GLY A 456 22.89 8.85 -22.09
CA GLY A 456 22.01 9.89 -21.57
C GLY A 456 22.57 11.26 -21.91
N SER A 457 21.70 12.18 -22.28
CA SER A 457 22.06 13.58 -22.53
C SER A 457 21.58 14.42 -21.34
N TYR A 458 22.50 15.15 -20.71
CA TYR A 458 22.21 16.07 -19.60
C TYR A 458 22.98 17.37 -19.84
N GLY A 459 22.26 18.47 -20.06
CA GLY A 459 22.86 19.81 -20.24
C GLY A 459 23.71 19.99 -21.50
N GLY A 460 23.41 19.28 -22.60
CA GLY A 460 24.18 19.37 -23.85
C GLY A 460 25.43 18.46 -23.90
N TYR A 461 25.66 17.65 -22.87
CA TYR A 461 26.76 16.68 -22.82
C TYR A 461 26.21 15.25 -23.00
N ASP A 462 26.77 14.50 -23.95
CA ASP A 462 26.45 13.10 -24.21
C ASP A 462 27.38 12.22 -23.35
N TYR A 463 26.83 11.45 -22.42
CA TYR A 463 27.62 10.59 -21.52
C TYR A 463 27.60 9.15 -22.03
N ARG A 464 28.80 8.56 -22.24
CA ARG A 464 28.98 7.11 -22.46
C ARG A 464 29.74 6.50 -21.29
N LEU A 465 29.20 5.42 -20.73
CA LEU A 465 29.82 4.64 -19.66
C LEU A 465 30.40 3.34 -20.23
N HIS A 466 31.72 3.21 -20.22
CA HIS A 466 32.45 1.96 -20.45
C HIS A 466 33.14 1.53 -19.15
N SER A 467 32.80 0.32 -18.66
CA SER A 467 33.58 -0.46 -17.68
C SER A 467 34.44 0.35 -16.67
N GLY A 468 33.82 1.23 -15.88
CA GLY A 468 34.53 1.94 -14.80
C GLY A 468 35.35 3.17 -15.20
N HIS A 469 35.29 3.63 -16.46
CA HIS A 469 35.84 4.94 -16.87
C HIS A 469 34.73 5.85 -17.41
N VAL A 470 34.69 7.08 -16.90
CA VAL A 470 33.79 8.14 -17.35
C VAL A 470 34.58 9.00 -18.33
N THR A 471 34.21 8.95 -19.60
CA THR A 471 34.74 9.85 -20.63
C THR A 471 33.67 10.87 -20.99
N THR A 472 33.99 12.16 -20.85
CA THR A 472 33.15 13.29 -21.26
C THR A 472 33.69 13.86 -22.56
N SER A 473 32.87 13.94 -23.61
CA SER A 473 33.18 14.72 -24.82
C SER A 473 32.22 15.90 -24.94
N LYS A 474 32.76 17.10 -25.15
CA LYS A 474 31.96 18.27 -25.57
C LYS A 474 31.57 18.09 -27.03
N GLY A 475 30.28 18.19 -27.31
CA GLY A 475 29.76 18.41 -28.67
C GLY A 475 29.87 19.88 -29.03
#